data_AF-A0A218KR53-F1
#
_entry.id   AF-A0A218KR53-F1
#
_cell.length_a   1.000
_cell.length_b   1.000
_cell.length_c   1.000
_cell.angle_alpha   90.00
_cell.angle_beta   90.00
_cell.angle_gamma   90.00
#
_symmetry.space_group_name_H-M   'P 1'
#
loop_
_entity.id
_entity.type
_entity.pdbx_description
1 polymer ?
#
loop_
_entity_poly.entity_id
_entity_poly.type
_entity_poly.pdbx_seq_one_letter_code
_entity_poly.pdbx_strand_id
1 'polypeptide(L)'
;MCDRNEAIKLIKMHKNHAEGVEVWKKDVNYGKRAHIEGFFWRFKRIFGFHLKNKSEENRRNEVIIKCNLLNEFINIGIAKFQLIA
;
A
#
# COMPACT_ATOMS: atom_id res chain seq x y z
N MET A 1 -1.40 16.96 -6.26
CA MET A 1 -2.68 16.55 -5.64
C MET A 1 -3.76 17.03 -6.57
N CYS A 2 -4.56 16.14 -7.18
CA CYS A 2 -5.71 16.56 -7.98
C CYS A 2 -6.66 17.34 -7.06
N ASP A 3 -7.11 18.51 -7.51
CA ASP A 3 -8.05 19.31 -6.72
C ASP A 3 -9.34 18.49 -6.50
N ARG A 4 -9.91 18.57 -5.29
CA ARG A 4 -11.12 17.80 -4.94
C ARG A 4 -12.24 18.09 -5.93
N ASN A 5 -12.36 19.34 -6.38
CA ASN A 5 -13.42 19.73 -7.30
C ASN A 5 -13.20 19.16 -8.71
N GLU A 6 -11.95 19.01 -9.16
CA GLU A 6 -11.62 18.34 -10.42
C GLU A 6 -11.98 16.85 -10.37
N ALA A 7 -11.65 16.16 -9.27
CA ALA A 7 -12.04 14.77 -9.07
C ALA A 7 -13.56 14.59 -9.10
N ILE A 8 -14.32 15.48 -8.45
CA ILE A 8 -15.79 15.43 -8.47
C ILE A 8 -16.35 15.68 -9.87
N LYS A 9 -15.77 16.62 -10.63
CA LYS A 9 -16.17 16.87 -12.03
C LYS A 9 -15.96 15.63 -12.89
N LEU A 10 -14.80 14.99 -12.79
CA LEU A 10 -14.47 13.76 -13.52
C LEU A 10 -15.47 12.64 -13.18
N ILE A 11 -15.72 12.38 -11.90
CA ILE A 11 -16.66 11.33 -11.46
C ILE A 11 -18.07 11.57 -12.02
N LYS A 12 -18.54 12.82 -12.05
CA LYS A 12 -19.87 13.20 -12.54
C LYS A 12 -20.03 13.13 -14.07
N MET A 13 -18.95 13.03 -14.84
CA MET A 13 -19.01 12.90 -16.31
C MET A 13 -19.42 11.49 -16.76
N HIS A 14 -19.37 10.49 -15.87
CA HIS A 14 -19.76 9.12 -16.19
C HIS A 14 -21.25 8.87 -15.99
N LYS A 15 -21.79 7.87 -16.70
CA LYS A 15 -23.23 7.53 -16.69
C LYS A 15 -23.77 7.21 -15.30
N ASN A 16 -22.95 6.60 -14.46
CA ASN A 16 -23.28 6.34 -13.07
C ASN A 16 -22.09 6.70 -12.17
N HIS A 17 -22.40 7.05 -10.92
CA HIS A 17 -21.39 7.50 -9.97
C HIS A 17 -20.36 6.40 -9.64
N ALA A 18 -20.78 5.14 -9.62
CA ALA A 18 -19.91 4.00 -9.29
C ALA A 18 -18.80 3.82 -10.34
N GLU A 19 -19.15 3.86 -11.62
CA GLU A 19 -18.23 3.78 -12.75
C GLU A 19 -17.26 4.97 -12.74
N GLY A 20 -17.77 6.20 -12.51
CA GLY A 20 -16.91 7.38 -12.43
C GLY A 20 -15.91 7.34 -11.29
N VAL A 21 -16.31 6.80 -10.13
CA VAL A 21 -15.39 6.56 -9.01
C VAL A 21 -14.33 5.53 -9.37
N GLU A 22 -14.69 4.42 -10.03
CA GLU A 22 -13.72 3.39 -10.41
C GLU A 22 -12.71 3.87 -11.46
N VAL A 23 -13.17 4.66 -12.44
CA VAL A 23 -12.27 5.29 -13.43
C VAL A 23 -11.34 6.29 -12.74
N TRP A 24 -11.88 7.20 -11.93
CA TRP A 24 -11.07 8.16 -11.19
C TRP A 24 -10.03 7.46 -10.31
N LYS A 25 -10.41 6.40 -9.59
CA LYS A 25 -9.49 5.60 -8.77
C LYS A 25 -8.36 5.01 -9.60
N LYS A 26 -8.64 4.48 -10.79
CA LYS A 26 -7.61 3.94 -11.69
C LYS A 26 -6.66 5.04 -12.17
N ASP A 27 -7.21 6.17 -12.63
CA ASP A 27 -6.43 7.28 -13.19
C ASP A 27 -5.45 7.89 -12.18
N VAL A 28 -5.91 8.08 -10.94
CA VAL A 28 -5.05 8.63 -9.87
C VAL A 28 -4.25 7.54 -9.14
N ASN A 29 -4.36 6.29 -9.58
CA ASN A 29 -3.80 5.10 -8.92
C ASN A 29 -4.11 5.08 -7.41
N TYR A 30 -5.37 5.34 -7.11
CA TYR A 30 -5.96 5.35 -5.78
C TYR A 30 -5.88 3.94 -5.20
N GLY A 31 -5.02 3.75 -4.20
CA GLY A 31 -4.74 2.43 -3.61
C GLY A 31 -3.28 2.23 -3.25
N LYS A 32 -2.36 3.00 -3.86
CA LYS A 32 -0.92 2.97 -3.49
C LYS A 32 -0.69 3.13 -1.99
N ARG A 33 -1.45 4.02 -1.34
CA ARG A 33 -1.35 4.24 0.12
C ARG A 33 -1.74 2.99 0.90
N ALA A 34 -2.83 2.33 0.53
CA ALA A 34 -3.27 1.10 1.20
C ALA A 34 -2.22 -0.01 1.11
N HIS A 35 -1.50 -0.12 -0.02
CA HIS A 35 -0.38 -1.06 -0.14
C HIS A 35 0.77 -0.74 0.81
N ILE A 36 1.14 0.54 0.94
CA ILE A 36 2.18 0.99 1.87
C ILE A 36 1.76 0.77 3.33
N GLU A 37 0.51 1.08 3.68
CA GLU A 37 -0.03 0.85 5.03
C GLU A 37 -0.03 -0.64 5.36
N GLY A 38 -0.46 -1.49 4.42
CA GLY A 38 -0.39 -2.95 4.55
C GLY A 38 1.05 -3.47 4.71
N PHE A 39 2.00 -2.92 3.96
CA PHE A 39 3.42 -3.23 4.10
C PHE A 39 3.92 -2.93 5.52
N PHE A 40 3.69 -1.72 6.03
CA PHE A 40 4.13 -1.33 7.37
C PHE A 40 3.44 -2.11 8.49
N TRP A 41 2.15 -2.44 8.30
CA TRP A 41 1.44 -3.30 9.24
C TRP A 41 2.09 -4.69 9.32
N ARG A 42 2.40 -5.31 8.18
CA ARG A 42 3.10 -6.61 8.14
C ARG A 42 4.49 -6.51 8.76
N PHE A 43 5.24 -5.47 8.39
CA PHE A 43 6.60 -5.24 8.91
C PHE A 43 6.61 -5.19 10.44
N LYS A 44 5.75 -4.36 11.03
CA LYS A 44 5.68 -4.20 12.50
C LYS A 44 5.11 -5.44 13.18
N ARG A 45 4.15 -6.13 12.56
CA ARG A 45 3.57 -7.37 13.11
C ARG A 45 4.58 -8.51 13.17
N ILE A 46 5.46 -8.63 12.18
CA ILE A 46 6.45 -9.72 12.10
C ILE A 46 7.71 -9.38 12.91
N PHE A 47 8.25 -8.18 12.77
CA PHE A 47 9.56 -7.81 13.35
C PHE A 47 9.47 -6.97 14.63
N GLY A 48 8.27 -6.57 15.03
CA GLY A 48 8.02 -5.69 16.17
C GLY A 48 8.18 -4.20 15.86
N PHE A 49 7.99 -3.38 16.90
CA PHE A 49 7.99 -1.91 16.81
C PHE A 49 9.37 -1.27 17.03
N HIS A 50 10.39 -2.07 17.35
CA HIS A 50 11.71 -1.57 17.75
C HIS A 50 12.82 -2.21 16.91
N LEU A 51 13.90 -1.46 16.71
CA LEU A 51 15.16 -1.98 16.18
C LEU A 51 16.03 -2.44 17.34
N LYS A 52 16.73 -3.55 17.16
CA LYS A 52 17.55 -4.14 18.24
C LYS A 52 18.91 -3.45 18.36
N ASN A 53 19.45 -3.00 17.24
CA ASN A 53 20.78 -2.39 17.19
C ASN A 53 20.75 -0.91 17.63
N LYS A 54 21.82 -0.48 18.30
CA LYS A 54 21.99 0.92 18.75
C LYS A 54 22.81 1.79 17.78
N SER A 55 23.72 1.20 17.01
CA SER A 55 24.48 1.90 15.98
C SER A 55 23.61 2.16 14.75
N GLU A 56 23.69 3.36 14.18
CA GLU A 56 22.95 3.75 12.98
C GLU A 56 23.26 2.87 11.78
N GLU A 57 24.53 2.49 11.58
CA GLU A 57 24.93 1.58 10.50
C GLU A 57 24.25 0.21 10.65
N ASN A 58 24.28 -0.34 11.86
CA ASN A 58 23.65 -1.63 12.13
C ASN A 58 22.12 -1.56 12.07
N ARG A 59 21.52 -0.44 12.46
CA ARG A 59 20.07 -0.20 12.30
C ARG A 59 19.68 -0.14 10.83
N ARG A 60 20.48 0.53 9.99
CA ARG A 60 20.28 0.57 8.54
C ARG A 60 20.34 -0.86 7.96
N ASN A 61 21.36 -1.63 8.30
CA ASN A 61 21.50 -3.01 7.84
C ASN A 61 20.34 -3.89 8.33
N GLU A 62 19.93 -3.75 9.59
CA GLU A 62 18.77 -4.46 10.16
C GLU A 62 17.49 -4.17 9.38
N VAL A 63 17.21 -2.90 9.04
CA VAL A 63 16.04 -2.53 8.26
C VAL A 63 16.10 -3.11 6.86
N ILE A 64 17.24 -3.02 6.17
CA ILE A 64 17.41 -3.57 4.82
C ILE A 64 17.15 -5.09 4.81
N ILE A 65 17.74 -5.82 5.75
CA ILE A 65 17.55 -7.27 5.88
C ILE A 65 16.07 -7.60 6.13
N LYS A 66 15.39 -6.90 7.05
CA LYS A 66 13.96 -7.10 7.34
C LYS A 66 13.08 -6.83 6.12
N CYS A 67 13.37 -5.78 5.34
CA CYS A 67 12.66 -5.48 4.11
C CYS A 67 12.83 -6.60 3.06
N ASN A 68 14.05 -7.09 2.88
CA ASN A 68 14.33 -8.19 1.94
C ASN A 68 13.62 -9.48 2.37
N LEU A 69 13.63 -9.82 3.66
CA LEU A 69 12.87 -10.95 4.20
C LEU A 69 11.36 -10.81 3.93
N LEU A 70 10.81 -9.60 4.07
CA LEU A 70 9.39 -9.37 3.78
C LEU A 70 9.06 -9.60 2.30
N ASN A 71 9.96 -9.21 1.40
CA ASN A 71 9.83 -9.47 -0.04
C ASN A 71 9.87 -10.97 -0.32
N GLU A 72 10.77 -11.71 0.32
CA GLU A 72 10.80 -13.17 0.19
C GLU A 72 9.53 -13.84 0.72
N PHE A 73 8.96 -13.35 1.83
CA PHE A 73 7.66 -13.85 2.29
C PHE A 73 6.53 -13.62 1.29
N ILE A 74 6.58 -12.52 0.53
CA ILE A 74 5.61 -12.27 -0.56
C ILE A 74 5.80 -13.29 -1.68
N ASN A 75 7.05 -13.61 -2.04
CA ASN A 75 7.36 -14.59 -3.08
C ASN A 75 6.90 -16.00 -2.69
N ILE A 76 7.10 -16.39 -1.43
CA ILE A 76 6.69 -17.71 -0.91
C ILE A 76 5.18 -17.87 -0.92
N GLY A 77 4.44 -16.81 -0.57
CA GLY A 77 2.98 -16.85 -0.63
C GLY A 77 2.33 -15.60 -0.07
N ILE A 78 1.40 -15.05 -0.84
CA ILE A 78 0.51 -13.97 -0.40
C ILE A 78 -0.94 -14.44 -0.41
N ALA A 79 -1.70 -14.03 0.59
CA ALA A 79 -3.15 -14.25 0.62
C ALA A 79 -3.78 -13.56 -0.59
N LYS A 80 -4.52 -14.32 -1.39
CA LYS A 80 -5.29 -13.78 -2.52
C LYS A 80 -6.67 -13.39 -2.01
N PHE A 81 -7.03 -12.13 -2.21
CA PHE A 81 -8.39 -11.66 -1.97
C PHE A 81 -9.19 -11.79 -3.26
N GLN A 82 -10.41 -12.32 -3.17
CA GLN A 82 -11.35 -12.41 -4.28
C GLN A 82 -12.68 -11.81 -3.84
N LEU A 83 -13.20 -10.88 -4.65
CA LEU A 83 -14.56 -10.38 -4.49
C LEU A 83 -15.51 -11.45 -5.05
N ILE A 84 -16.38 -11.99 -4.20
CA ILE A 84 -17.47 -12.87 -4.62
C ILE A 84 -18.64 -11.95 -4.97
N ALA A 85 -19.10 -12.04 -6.22
CA ALA A 85 -20.23 -11.29 -6.75
C ALA A 85 -21.57 -11.88 -6.28
#